data_AF-A0A970RS30-F1
#
_entry.id   AF-A0A970RS30-F1
#
_cell.length_a   1.000
_cell.length_b   1.000
_cell.length_c   1.000
_cell.angle_alpha   90.00
_cell.angle_beta   90.00
_cell.angle_gamma   90.00
#
_symmetry.space_group_name_H-M   'P 1'
#
loop_
_entity.id
_entity.type
_entity.pdbx_description
1 polymer ?
#
loop_
_entity_poly.entity_id
_entity_poly.type
_entity_poly.pdbx_seq_one_letter_code
_entity_poly.pdbx_strand_id
1 'polypeptide(L)'
;MSYEFSYYDPKDFDEIESMILRSYSWEHPVFGLNRFEFCLGLHPRFTGVPRALERAAGVFRRNGKIVGCAINEVSAEGDAFFLFDSKDDAQNEELIEHMIFFAQTGMSQVEENGTTRFVKLRVPEWNTVLLRKAEAHGFIKEDWSESTPLKMIDMTDLDSALPPGYRYADGNETPDFFLSNTHMASFNYSLDRRKDSEGAFHDLRKMKSYNPDFDLCILDPWGRPVAMAILWYREGMPYCELEPLG
;
A
#
# COMPACT_ATOMS: atom_id res chain seq x y z
N MET A 1 4.41 25.40 -18.26
CA MET A 1 4.00 24.45 -17.20
C MET A 1 5.02 24.56 -16.09
N SER A 2 4.56 24.72 -14.84
CA SER A 2 5.44 24.78 -13.65
C SER A 2 5.91 23.40 -13.18
N TYR A 3 5.28 22.32 -13.68
CA TYR A 3 5.58 20.94 -13.31
C TYR A 3 5.91 20.08 -14.53
N GLU A 4 6.84 19.15 -14.35
CA GLU A 4 7.19 18.10 -15.30
C GLU A 4 6.52 16.79 -14.88
N PHE A 5 5.83 16.14 -15.82
CA PHE A 5 5.18 14.84 -15.59
C PHE A 5 6.04 13.70 -16.14
N SER A 6 6.12 12.61 -15.39
CA SER A 6 6.52 11.30 -15.92
C SER A 6 5.67 10.20 -15.29
N TYR A 7 5.65 9.02 -15.92
CA TYR A 7 5.28 7.81 -15.18
C TYR A 7 6.35 7.47 -14.14
N TYR A 8 5.98 6.66 -13.16
CA TYR A 8 6.93 6.10 -12.19
C TYR A 8 8.07 5.35 -12.90
N ASP A 9 9.31 5.68 -12.53
CA ASP A 9 10.50 4.90 -12.86
C ASP A 9 11.02 4.24 -11.57
N PRO A 10 11.56 3.00 -11.60
CA PRO A 10 12.14 2.37 -10.41
C PRO A 10 13.21 3.22 -9.69
N LYS A 11 13.85 4.17 -10.37
CA LYS A 11 14.78 5.13 -9.74
C LYS A 11 14.09 6.13 -8.81
N ASP A 12 12.78 6.32 -8.93
CA ASP A 12 11.98 7.20 -8.08
C ASP A 12 11.66 6.59 -6.71
N PHE A 13 11.95 5.28 -6.52
CA PHE A 13 11.57 4.53 -5.33
C PHE A 13 12.00 5.24 -4.03
N ASP A 14 13.28 5.60 -3.90
CA ASP A 14 13.82 6.16 -2.66
C ASP A 14 13.22 7.55 -2.34
N GLU A 15 12.93 8.35 -3.37
CA GLU A 15 12.35 9.68 -3.19
C GLU A 15 10.87 9.59 -2.78
N ILE A 16 10.10 8.67 -3.40
CA ILE A 16 8.71 8.38 -3.03
C ILE A 16 8.62 7.73 -1.64
N GLU A 17 9.49 6.76 -1.32
CA GLU A 17 9.61 6.17 0.02
C GLU A 17 9.81 7.29 1.06
N SER A 18 10.71 8.23 0.76
CA SER A 18 10.96 9.37 1.65
C SER A 18 9.75 10.30 1.80
N MET A 19 8.96 10.52 0.74
CA MET A 19 7.71 11.29 0.82
C MET A 19 6.68 10.59 1.71
N ILE A 20 6.53 9.27 1.58
CA ILE A 20 5.65 8.45 2.41
C ILE A 20 6.11 8.51 3.87
N LEU A 21 7.40 8.33 4.16
CA LEU A 21 7.91 8.40 5.53
C LEU A 21 7.67 9.78 6.18
N ARG A 22 7.75 10.87 5.41
CA ARG A 22 7.42 12.22 5.91
C ARG A 22 5.94 12.38 6.23
N SER A 23 5.05 11.75 5.49
CA SER A 23 3.60 11.95 5.66
C SER A 23 3.07 11.38 6.98
N TYR A 24 3.73 10.38 7.58
CA TYR A 24 3.42 9.91 8.94
C TYR A 24 3.54 11.00 10.02
N SER A 25 4.28 12.09 9.76
CA SER A 25 4.37 13.23 10.69
C SER A 25 3.19 14.20 10.57
N TRP A 26 2.35 14.05 9.55
CA TRP A 26 1.23 14.96 9.27
C TRP A 26 -0.07 14.47 9.88
N GLU A 27 -0.31 13.16 9.77
CA GLU A 27 -1.45 12.38 10.24
C GLU A 27 -1.19 10.88 9.95
N HIS A 28 -2.23 10.05 10.04
CA HIS A 28 -2.21 8.71 9.46
C HIS A 28 -2.26 8.80 7.93
N PRO A 29 -1.22 8.34 7.21
CA PRO A 29 -1.18 8.48 5.77
C PRO A 29 -2.21 7.58 5.10
N VAL A 30 -2.91 8.11 4.09
CA VAL A 30 -3.84 7.35 3.24
C VAL A 30 -3.15 6.25 2.43
N PHE A 31 -1.81 6.31 2.31
CA PHE A 31 -0.98 5.35 1.60
C PHE A 31 0.35 5.17 2.33
N GLY A 32 0.51 4.02 3.01
CA GLY A 32 1.65 3.70 3.86
C GLY A 32 2.83 3.05 3.13
N LEU A 33 3.90 2.79 3.88
CA LEU A 33 5.12 2.15 3.42
C LEU A 33 4.87 0.72 2.96
N ASN A 34 4.14 -0.06 3.76
CA ASN A 34 3.81 -1.45 3.43
C ASN A 34 3.07 -1.54 2.09
N ARG A 35 2.08 -0.68 1.86
CA ARG A 35 1.26 -0.60 0.66
C ARG A 35 2.10 -0.25 -0.56
N PHE A 36 3.07 0.66 -0.41
CA PHE A 36 4.01 0.98 -1.49
C PHE A 36 4.84 -0.24 -1.89
N GLU A 37 5.38 -0.97 -0.92
CA GLU A 37 6.19 -2.14 -1.20
C GLU A 37 5.35 -3.32 -1.72
N PHE A 38 4.07 -3.44 -1.34
CA PHE A 38 3.14 -4.42 -1.95
C PHE A 38 2.88 -4.15 -3.43
N CYS A 39 2.78 -2.89 -3.84
CA CYS A 39 2.60 -2.54 -5.26
C CYS A 39 3.75 -3.06 -6.14
N LEU A 40 4.92 -3.29 -5.55
CA LEU A 40 6.13 -3.72 -6.23
C LEU A 40 6.42 -5.22 -6.03
N GLY A 41 6.32 -5.73 -4.81
CA GLY A 41 6.67 -7.10 -4.45
C GLY A 41 5.52 -8.09 -4.56
N LEU A 42 4.30 -7.72 -4.14
CA LEU A 42 3.18 -8.65 -3.99
C LEU A 42 2.19 -8.57 -5.16
N HIS A 43 1.68 -7.38 -5.44
CA HIS A 43 0.57 -7.16 -6.38
C HIS A 43 0.87 -7.61 -7.81
N PRO A 44 2.06 -7.40 -8.41
CA PRO A 44 2.30 -7.76 -9.80
C PRO A 44 2.05 -9.24 -10.11
N ARG A 45 2.40 -10.15 -9.19
CA ARG A 45 2.14 -11.58 -9.34
C ARG A 45 0.73 -11.97 -8.95
N PHE A 46 0.16 -11.33 -7.92
CA PHE A 46 -1.23 -11.54 -7.54
C PHE A 46 -2.20 -11.17 -8.67
N THR A 47 -1.99 -10.03 -9.32
CA THR A 47 -2.86 -9.52 -10.40
C THR A 47 -2.43 -10.02 -11.78
N GLY A 48 -1.23 -10.58 -11.92
CA GLY A 48 -0.66 -10.97 -13.21
C GLY A 48 -0.28 -9.78 -14.08
N VAL A 49 -0.11 -8.59 -13.50
CA VAL A 49 0.25 -7.35 -14.19
C VAL A 49 1.68 -6.97 -13.83
N PRO A 50 2.70 -7.38 -14.62
CA PRO A 50 4.07 -6.97 -14.36
C PRO A 50 4.23 -5.47 -14.63
N ARG A 51 5.13 -4.82 -13.87
CA ARG A 51 5.43 -3.38 -14.00
C ARG A 51 4.18 -2.51 -13.85
N ALA A 52 3.28 -2.94 -12.97
CA ALA A 52 1.99 -2.33 -12.70
C ALA A 52 2.13 -0.83 -12.37
N LEU A 53 3.00 -0.53 -11.40
CA LEU A 53 3.22 0.82 -10.91
C LEU A 53 3.77 1.77 -11.99
N GLU A 54 4.72 1.29 -12.80
CA GLU A 54 5.31 2.05 -13.92
C GLU A 54 4.29 2.42 -15.01
N ARG A 55 3.13 1.75 -15.04
CA ARG A 55 2.06 2.00 -16.02
C ARG A 55 0.94 2.86 -15.48
N ALA A 56 0.84 2.99 -14.15
CA ALA A 56 -0.36 3.50 -13.49
C ALA A 56 -0.07 4.68 -12.55
N ALA A 57 1.15 4.81 -12.03
CA ALA A 57 1.52 5.93 -11.18
C ALA A 57 2.13 7.09 -11.98
N GLY A 58 1.70 8.29 -11.62
CA GLY A 58 2.17 9.56 -12.17
C GLY A 58 3.06 10.29 -11.17
N VAL A 59 4.18 10.83 -11.64
CA VAL A 59 5.16 11.57 -10.85
C VAL A 59 5.25 13.00 -11.37
N PHE A 60 5.15 13.97 -10.47
CA PHE A 60 5.15 15.39 -10.77
C PHE A 60 6.38 16.05 -10.15
N ARG A 61 7.21 16.69 -10.98
CA ARG A 61 8.46 17.31 -10.56
C ARG A 61 8.46 18.82 -10.74
N ARG A 62 9.17 19.51 -9.84
CA ARG A 62 9.51 20.93 -9.95
C ARG A 62 11.01 21.06 -9.74
N ASN A 63 11.72 21.60 -10.73
CA ASN A 63 13.18 21.73 -10.71
C ASN A 63 13.91 20.38 -10.47
N GLY A 64 13.43 19.31 -11.12
CA GLY A 64 14.01 17.97 -11.01
C GLY A 64 13.69 17.19 -9.72
N LYS A 65 13.03 17.81 -8.73
CA LYS A 65 12.59 17.15 -7.49
C LYS A 65 11.12 16.74 -7.58
N ILE A 66 10.75 15.57 -7.08
CA ILE A 66 9.36 15.14 -6.93
C ILE A 66 8.67 16.03 -5.89
N VAL A 67 7.55 16.62 -6.28
CA VAL A 67 6.69 17.44 -5.40
C VAL A 67 5.32 16.80 -5.16
N GLY A 68 4.91 15.89 -6.05
CA GLY A 68 3.69 15.11 -5.90
C GLY A 68 3.76 13.80 -6.68
N CYS A 69 3.02 12.80 -6.21
CA CYS A 69 2.84 11.53 -6.90
C CYS A 69 1.38 11.08 -6.78
N ALA A 70 0.78 10.74 -7.91
CA ALA A 70 -0.53 10.09 -7.97
C ALA A 70 -0.29 8.58 -8.15
N ILE A 71 -0.64 7.79 -7.14
CA ILE A 71 -0.33 6.36 -7.06
C ILE A 71 -1.59 5.53 -6.83
N ASN A 72 -1.58 4.28 -7.28
CA ASN A 72 -2.61 3.29 -7.00
C ASN A 72 -1.98 1.94 -6.69
N GLU A 73 -2.79 1.05 -6.12
CA GLU A 73 -2.38 -0.32 -5.84
C GLU A 73 -2.38 -1.22 -7.09
N VAL A 74 -2.81 -0.66 -8.22
CA VAL A 74 -3.06 -1.36 -9.49
C VAL A 74 -3.97 -2.58 -9.28
N SER A 75 -4.90 -2.44 -8.33
CA SER A 75 -6.05 -3.32 -8.11
C SER A 75 -7.22 -2.83 -8.97
N ALA A 76 -8.16 -3.72 -9.29
CA ALA A 76 -9.32 -3.41 -10.12
C ALA A 76 -10.34 -2.45 -9.45
N GLU A 77 -10.02 -1.93 -8.26
CA GLU A 77 -10.94 -1.14 -7.43
C GLU A 77 -10.90 0.36 -7.76
N GLY A 78 -9.96 0.77 -8.61
CA GLY A 78 -9.91 2.13 -9.16
C GLY A 78 -9.50 3.20 -8.16
N ASP A 79 -8.88 2.83 -7.03
CA ASP A 79 -8.35 3.76 -6.06
C ASP A 79 -7.18 4.58 -6.61
N ALA A 80 -7.12 5.86 -6.23
CA ALA A 80 -6.03 6.78 -6.45
C ALA A 80 -5.69 7.47 -5.13
N PHE A 81 -4.41 7.56 -4.84
CA PHE A 81 -3.83 8.20 -3.65
C PHE A 81 -2.87 9.29 -4.10
N PHE A 82 -2.93 10.45 -3.45
CA PHE A 82 -2.02 11.56 -3.72
C PHE A 82 -1.01 11.70 -2.59
N LEU A 83 0.26 11.56 -2.96
CA LEU A 83 1.40 11.82 -2.12
C LEU A 83 1.94 13.21 -2.45
N PHE A 84 2.36 13.96 -1.43
CA PHE A 84 2.96 15.28 -1.57
C PHE A 84 4.30 15.31 -0.84
N ASP A 85 5.25 16.09 -1.34
CA ASP A 85 6.56 16.24 -0.70
C ASP A 85 6.47 17.05 0.60
N SER A 86 5.53 18.01 0.63
CA SER A 86 5.27 18.91 1.75
C SER A 86 3.78 19.24 1.88
N LYS A 87 3.36 19.73 3.06
CA LYS A 87 2.00 20.29 3.23
C LYS A 87 1.75 21.50 2.32
N ASP A 88 2.77 22.30 2.03
CA ASP A 88 2.68 23.44 1.12
C ASP A 88 2.38 22.99 -0.32
N ASP A 89 3.05 21.95 -0.80
CA ASP A 89 2.75 21.35 -2.10
C ASP A 89 1.34 20.75 -2.13
N ALA A 90 0.88 20.20 -1.00
CA ALA A 90 -0.49 19.71 -0.83
C ALA A 90 -1.55 20.83 -0.76
N GLN A 91 -1.17 22.10 -0.68
CA GLN A 91 -2.06 23.26 -0.83
C GLN A 91 -1.96 23.89 -2.24
N ASN A 92 -1.06 23.41 -3.10
CA ASN A 92 -0.85 23.98 -4.41
C ASN A 92 -1.95 23.55 -5.39
N GLU A 93 -2.87 24.46 -5.69
CA GLU A 93 -4.03 24.17 -6.55
C GLU A 93 -3.64 23.73 -7.97
N GLU A 94 -2.57 24.27 -8.56
CA GLU A 94 -2.14 23.88 -9.92
C GLU A 94 -1.62 22.43 -9.93
N LEU A 95 -0.83 22.04 -8.93
CA LEU A 95 -0.36 20.65 -8.77
C LEU A 95 -1.55 19.70 -8.59
N ILE A 96 -2.46 20.02 -7.69
CA ILE A 96 -3.65 19.21 -7.42
C ILE A 96 -4.50 19.04 -8.68
N GLU A 97 -4.69 20.12 -9.45
CA GLU A 97 -5.43 20.09 -10.71
C GLU A 97 -4.82 19.09 -11.71
N HIS A 98 -3.50 19.11 -11.85
CA HIS A 98 -2.78 18.17 -12.72
C HIS A 98 -2.88 16.72 -12.22
N MET A 99 -2.81 16.50 -10.91
CA MET A 99 -2.94 15.17 -10.30
C MET A 99 -4.36 14.61 -10.47
N ILE A 100 -5.40 15.42 -10.27
CA ILE A 100 -6.80 15.03 -10.51
C ILE A 100 -7.02 14.67 -11.98
N PHE A 101 -6.54 15.52 -12.89
CA PHE A 101 -6.65 15.27 -14.32
C PHE A 101 -5.96 13.95 -14.71
N PHE A 102 -4.78 13.67 -14.17
CA PHE A 102 -4.10 12.40 -14.37
C PHE A 102 -4.90 11.22 -13.79
N ALA A 103 -5.45 11.34 -12.58
CA ALA A 103 -6.25 10.27 -11.98
C ALA A 103 -7.47 9.91 -12.86
N GLN A 104 -8.19 10.92 -13.37
CA GLN A 104 -9.35 10.73 -14.24
C GLN A 104 -9.01 10.10 -15.59
N THR A 105 -7.84 10.43 -16.16
CA THR A 105 -7.48 10.02 -17.52
C THR A 105 -6.60 8.77 -17.58
N GLY A 106 -5.66 8.65 -16.63
CA GLY A 106 -4.62 7.61 -16.58
C GLY A 106 -4.84 6.53 -15.54
N MET A 107 -5.63 6.78 -14.47
CA MET A 107 -5.82 5.80 -13.38
C MET A 107 -7.23 5.20 -13.31
N SER A 108 -8.18 5.75 -14.07
CA SER A 108 -9.57 5.28 -14.08
C SER A 108 -9.70 3.81 -14.53
N GLN A 109 -10.64 3.10 -13.94
CA GLN A 109 -11.07 1.77 -14.33
C GLN A 109 -12.38 1.82 -15.11
N VAL A 110 -12.77 0.69 -15.70
CA VAL A 110 -14.06 0.51 -16.37
C VAL A 110 -14.94 -0.34 -15.46
N GLU A 111 -16.19 0.09 -15.24
CA GLU A 111 -17.18 -0.68 -14.50
C GLU A 111 -17.52 -2.01 -15.20
N GLU A 112 -18.22 -2.90 -14.51
CA GLU A 112 -18.66 -4.20 -15.07
C GLU A 112 -19.55 -4.05 -16.32
N ASN A 113 -20.22 -2.91 -16.49
CA ASN A 113 -20.99 -2.59 -17.70
C ASN A 113 -20.12 -2.36 -18.96
N GLY A 114 -18.80 -2.33 -18.81
CA GLY A 114 -17.83 -2.23 -19.90
C GLY A 114 -17.76 -0.87 -20.59
N THR A 115 -18.47 0.16 -20.10
CA THR A 115 -18.61 1.45 -20.79
C THR A 115 -18.38 2.65 -19.89
N THR A 116 -18.74 2.55 -18.61
CA THR A 116 -18.59 3.63 -17.64
C THR A 116 -17.19 3.58 -17.04
N ARG A 117 -16.48 4.72 -17.08
CA ARG A 117 -15.17 4.86 -16.43
C ARG A 117 -15.34 5.50 -15.05
N PHE A 118 -14.61 5.01 -14.07
CA PHE A 118 -14.62 5.54 -12.72
C PHE A 118 -13.21 5.59 -12.12
N VAL A 119 -13.01 6.47 -11.15
CA VAL A 119 -11.82 6.51 -10.30
C VAL A 119 -12.26 6.94 -8.91
N LYS A 120 -11.70 6.31 -7.88
CA LYS A 120 -11.96 6.64 -6.49
C LYS A 120 -10.74 7.38 -5.96
N LEU A 121 -10.93 8.57 -5.42
CA LEU A 121 -9.83 9.37 -4.88
C LEU A 121 -9.89 9.33 -3.35
N ARG A 122 -8.80 8.89 -2.72
CA ARG A 122 -8.66 9.01 -1.26
C ARG A 122 -8.22 10.42 -0.90
N VAL A 123 -9.04 11.10 -0.10
CA VAL A 123 -8.79 12.45 0.37
C VAL A 123 -8.59 12.43 1.88
N PRO A 124 -7.41 12.81 2.39
CA PRO A 124 -7.18 12.88 3.82
C PRO A 124 -7.96 14.02 4.47
N GLU A 125 -8.34 13.86 5.74
CA GLU A 125 -9.26 14.79 6.43
C GLU A 125 -8.71 16.23 6.52
N TRP A 126 -7.40 16.39 6.69
CA TRP A 126 -6.80 17.73 6.78
C TRP A 126 -6.71 18.45 5.43
N ASN A 127 -6.74 17.74 4.30
CA ASN A 127 -6.51 18.35 2.99
C ASN A 127 -7.83 18.87 2.37
N THR A 128 -8.32 19.96 2.95
CA THR A 128 -9.53 20.65 2.50
C THR A 128 -9.43 21.24 1.08
N VAL A 129 -8.22 21.57 0.61
CA VAL A 129 -8.00 22.04 -0.76
C VAL A 129 -8.21 20.92 -1.76
N LEU A 130 -7.64 19.73 -1.51
CA LEU A 130 -7.87 18.56 -2.34
C LEU A 130 -9.34 18.17 -2.35
N LEU A 131 -10.03 18.18 -1.20
CA LEU A 131 -11.45 17.89 -1.11
C LEU A 131 -12.27 18.82 -2.03
N ARG A 132 -12.12 20.14 -1.87
CA ARG A 132 -12.84 21.14 -2.68
C ARG A 132 -12.56 20.97 -4.18
N LYS A 133 -11.31 20.66 -4.54
CA LYS A 133 -10.92 20.43 -5.94
C LYS A 133 -11.55 19.15 -6.49
N ALA A 134 -11.51 18.05 -5.73
CA ALA A 134 -12.17 16.81 -6.11
C ALA A 134 -13.68 17.03 -6.35
N GLU A 135 -14.37 17.72 -5.45
CA GLU A 135 -15.80 18.05 -5.61
C GLU A 135 -16.06 18.89 -6.86
N ALA A 136 -15.21 19.89 -7.13
CA ALA A 136 -15.31 20.72 -8.35
C ALA A 136 -15.11 19.90 -9.64
N HIS A 137 -14.40 18.78 -9.55
CA HIS A 137 -14.17 17.81 -10.63
C HIS A 137 -15.23 16.70 -10.70
N GLY A 138 -16.31 16.81 -9.91
CA GLY A 138 -17.44 15.90 -9.96
C GLY A 138 -17.26 14.62 -9.13
N PHE A 139 -16.25 14.54 -8.27
CA PHE A 139 -16.17 13.47 -7.28
C PHE A 139 -17.29 13.62 -6.24
N ILE A 140 -17.87 12.49 -5.83
CA ILE A 140 -18.90 12.44 -4.80
C ILE A 140 -18.38 11.57 -3.68
N LYS A 141 -18.55 12.02 -2.44
CA LYS A 141 -18.16 11.25 -1.25
C LYS A 141 -18.98 9.97 -1.16
N GLU A 142 -18.32 8.83 -1.08
CA GLU A 142 -18.96 7.55 -0.79
C GLU A 142 -19.24 7.40 0.71
N ASP A 143 -20.24 6.60 1.07
CA ASP A 143 -20.57 6.28 2.47
C ASP A 143 -19.56 5.31 3.12
N TRP A 144 -18.71 4.69 2.31
CA TRP A 144 -17.67 3.77 2.77
C TRP A 144 -16.36 4.51 3.07
N SER A 145 -15.66 4.08 4.12
CA SER A 145 -14.31 4.52 4.45
C SER A 145 -13.48 3.34 4.95
N GLU A 146 -12.19 3.38 4.65
CA GLU A 146 -11.22 2.45 5.20
C GLU A 146 -10.93 2.80 6.65
N SER A 147 -10.91 1.79 7.52
CA SER A 147 -10.57 1.94 8.94
C SER A 147 -9.19 1.34 9.20
N THR A 148 -8.30 2.12 9.78
CA THR A 148 -6.99 1.67 10.23
C THR A 148 -6.99 1.62 11.77
N PRO A 149 -7.29 0.46 12.39
CA PRO A 149 -7.31 0.36 13.83
C PRO A 149 -5.91 0.54 14.41
N LEU A 150 -5.79 1.40 15.41
CA LEU A 150 -4.54 1.63 16.15
C LEU A 150 -4.67 1.07 17.55
N LYS A 151 -3.69 0.26 17.93
CA LYS A 151 -3.63 -0.33 19.27
C LYS A 151 -2.32 0.06 19.93
N MET A 152 -2.42 0.80 21.03
CA MET A 152 -1.30 0.96 21.95
C MET A 152 -1.06 -0.37 22.66
N ILE A 153 0.18 -0.83 22.62
CA ILE A 153 0.59 -2.08 23.26
C ILE A 153 1.16 -1.75 24.64
N ASP A 154 0.57 -2.32 25.69
CA ASP A 154 1.18 -2.34 27.01
C ASP A 154 2.18 -3.50 27.06
N MET A 155 3.47 -3.16 27.09
CA MET A 155 4.55 -4.16 27.11
C MET A 155 4.62 -4.92 28.45
N THR A 156 3.92 -4.45 29.49
CA THR A 156 3.91 -5.09 30.81
C THR A 156 2.87 -6.21 30.94
N ASP A 157 1.91 -6.29 30.01
CA ASP A 157 0.82 -7.27 30.01
C ASP A 157 0.62 -7.88 28.61
N LEU A 158 1.64 -8.60 28.14
CA LEU A 158 1.57 -9.34 26.88
C LEU A 158 1.25 -10.82 27.15
N ASP A 159 0.02 -11.23 26.84
CA ASP A 159 -0.31 -12.65 26.75
C ASP A 159 0.24 -13.23 25.45
N SER A 160 1.50 -13.67 25.51
CA SER A 160 2.21 -14.32 24.39
C SER A 160 2.29 -15.85 24.57
N ALA A 161 1.49 -16.43 25.45
CA ALA A 161 1.52 -17.87 25.66
C ALA A 161 0.78 -18.58 24.52
N LEU A 162 1.50 -19.40 23.75
CA LEU A 162 0.87 -20.24 22.75
C LEU A 162 0.29 -21.51 23.39
N PRO A 163 -0.79 -22.08 22.83
CA PRO A 163 -1.29 -23.37 23.26
C PRO A 163 -0.22 -24.47 23.16
N PRO A 164 -0.31 -25.56 23.96
CA PRO A 164 0.71 -26.60 23.97
C PRO A 164 1.02 -27.17 22.57
N GLY A 165 2.31 -27.19 22.24
CA GLY A 165 2.83 -27.72 20.99
C GLY A 165 2.84 -26.74 19.81
N TYR A 166 2.22 -25.56 19.94
CA TYR A 166 2.39 -24.48 18.98
C TYR A 166 3.69 -23.72 19.27
N ARG A 167 4.27 -23.12 18.23
CA ARG A 167 5.48 -22.31 18.36
C ARG A 167 5.51 -21.13 17.40
N TYR A 168 6.28 -20.12 17.78
CA TYR A 168 6.67 -19.03 16.91
C TYR A 168 7.74 -19.50 15.91
N ALA A 169 7.68 -18.92 14.72
CA ALA A 169 8.68 -18.99 13.66
C ALA A 169 8.72 -17.64 12.93
N ASP A 170 9.79 -17.35 12.21
CA ASP A 170 10.01 -16.08 11.53
C ASP A 170 10.34 -16.26 10.04
N GLY A 171 10.67 -15.16 9.37
CA GLY A 171 11.04 -15.14 7.95
C GLY A 171 12.38 -15.81 7.64
N ASN A 172 13.23 -16.07 8.65
CA ASN A 172 14.49 -16.79 8.50
C ASN A 172 14.28 -18.31 8.48
N GLU A 173 13.21 -18.79 9.10
CA GLU A 173 12.89 -20.21 9.19
C GLU A 173 11.84 -20.66 8.16
N THR A 174 10.83 -19.82 7.91
CA THR A 174 9.65 -20.24 7.14
C THR A 174 9.85 -20.09 5.63
N PRO A 175 9.40 -21.07 4.80
CA PRO A 175 9.40 -20.91 3.35
C PRO A 175 8.25 -20.00 2.89
N ASP A 176 8.40 -19.39 1.72
CA ASP A 176 7.44 -18.42 1.15
C ASP A 176 6.02 -18.98 1.04
N PHE A 177 5.88 -20.28 0.75
CA PHE A 177 4.58 -20.92 0.63
C PHE A 177 3.79 -20.99 1.96
N PHE A 178 4.45 -20.87 3.12
CA PHE A 178 3.74 -20.83 4.41
C PHE A 178 2.85 -19.60 4.49
N LEU A 179 3.42 -18.41 4.28
CA LEU A 179 2.69 -17.14 4.27
C LEU A 179 1.62 -17.13 3.18
N SER A 180 1.99 -17.56 1.97
CA SER A 180 1.05 -17.66 0.86
C SER A 180 -0.18 -18.50 1.18
N ASN A 181 0.00 -19.70 1.75
CA ASN A 181 -1.11 -20.60 2.05
C ASN A 181 -1.97 -20.10 3.21
N THR A 182 -1.34 -19.58 4.26
CA THR A 182 -2.08 -19.03 5.41
C THR A 182 -2.88 -17.80 4.99
N HIS A 183 -2.29 -16.85 4.27
CA HIS A 183 -2.99 -15.68 3.78
C HIS A 183 -4.17 -16.04 2.84
N MET A 184 -3.96 -16.97 1.90
CA MET A 184 -5.03 -17.51 1.06
C MET A 184 -6.20 -18.09 1.87
N ALA A 185 -5.88 -18.90 2.88
CA ALA A 185 -6.89 -19.53 3.74
C ALA A 185 -7.71 -18.50 4.52
N SER A 186 -7.05 -17.47 5.07
CA SER A 186 -7.67 -16.47 5.96
C SER A 186 -8.58 -15.50 5.22
N PHE A 187 -8.31 -15.24 3.94
CA PHE A 187 -9.15 -14.43 3.07
C PHE A 187 -10.03 -15.26 2.12
N ASN A 188 -10.11 -16.57 2.34
CA ASN A 188 -10.97 -17.50 1.61
C ASN A 188 -10.82 -17.41 0.08
N TYR A 189 -9.58 -17.44 -0.41
CA TYR A 189 -9.29 -17.58 -1.84
C TYR A 189 -8.27 -18.67 -2.13
N SER A 190 -8.17 -19.10 -3.39
CA SER A 190 -7.35 -20.25 -3.80
C SER A 190 -6.40 -19.89 -4.94
N LEU A 191 -5.55 -20.86 -5.31
CA LEU A 191 -4.63 -20.78 -6.45
C LEU A 191 -5.34 -20.49 -7.77
N ASP A 192 -6.62 -20.84 -7.92
CA ASP A 192 -7.39 -20.50 -9.13
C ASP A 192 -7.55 -18.99 -9.28
N ARG A 193 -7.67 -18.27 -8.16
CA ARG A 193 -7.75 -16.80 -8.11
C ARG A 193 -6.38 -16.15 -8.13
N ARG A 194 -5.39 -16.72 -7.45
CA ARG A 194 -4.02 -16.20 -7.33
C ARG A 194 -2.99 -17.30 -7.62
N LYS A 195 -2.66 -17.48 -8.91
CA LYS A 195 -1.89 -18.62 -9.42
C LYS A 195 -0.43 -18.67 -8.94
N ASP A 196 0.17 -17.52 -8.67
CA ASP A 196 1.58 -17.38 -8.30
C ASP A 196 1.73 -16.66 -6.95
N SER A 197 0.97 -17.13 -5.96
CA SER A 197 0.95 -16.52 -4.63
C SER A 197 2.27 -16.74 -3.88
N GLU A 198 2.89 -17.91 -4.01
CA GLU A 198 4.22 -18.18 -3.44
C GLU A 198 5.28 -17.24 -4.02
N GLY A 199 5.31 -17.07 -5.35
CA GLY A 199 6.23 -16.13 -5.99
C GLY A 199 6.01 -14.68 -5.55
N ALA A 200 4.76 -14.30 -5.25
CA ALA A 200 4.43 -12.96 -4.75
C ALA A 200 5.02 -12.70 -3.36
N PHE A 201 4.88 -13.67 -2.44
CA PHE A 201 5.52 -13.57 -1.13
C PHE A 201 7.05 -13.65 -1.23
N HIS A 202 7.57 -14.46 -2.14
CA HIS A 202 9.01 -14.49 -2.44
C HIS A 202 9.58 -13.13 -2.86
N ASP A 203 8.86 -12.40 -3.73
CA ASP A 203 9.29 -11.07 -4.17
C ASP A 203 9.03 -10.01 -3.09
N LEU A 204 7.98 -10.14 -2.28
CA LEU A 204 7.74 -9.29 -1.12
C LEU A 204 8.92 -9.35 -0.13
N ARG A 205 9.48 -10.53 0.13
CA ARG A 205 10.64 -10.70 1.04
C ARG A 205 11.94 -10.06 0.55
N LYS A 206 11.98 -9.60 -0.71
CA LYS A 206 13.13 -8.86 -1.27
C LYS A 206 12.96 -7.36 -1.19
N MET A 207 11.80 -6.88 -0.75
CA MET A 207 11.52 -5.45 -0.68
C MET A 207 12.37 -4.79 0.41
N LYS A 208 12.70 -3.51 0.21
CA LYS A 208 13.73 -2.79 0.97
C LYS A 208 13.43 -2.75 2.47
N SER A 209 12.17 -2.65 2.85
CA SER A 209 11.75 -2.53 4.24
C SER A 209 11.28 -3.85 4.85
N TYR A 210 11.30 -4.94 4.09
CA TYR A 210 11.06 -6.27 4.64
C TYR A 210 12.21 -6.65 5.59
N ASN A 211 11.85 -7.08 6.79
CA ASN A 211 12.77 -7.64 7.77
C ASN A 211 12.28 -9.05 8.16
N PRO A 212 13.05 -10.12 7.91
CA PRO A 212 12.63 -11.48 8.27
C PRO A 212 12.41 -11.67 9.77
N ASP A 213 13.05 -10.87 10.62
CA ASP A 213 12.84 -10.91 12.08
C ASP A 213 11.47 -10.30 12.51
N PHE A 214 10.82 -9.57 11.59
CA PHE A 214 9.49 -8.96 11.79
C PHE A 214 8.37 -9.74 11.08
N ASP A 215 8.72 -10.83 10.40
CA ASP A 215 7.77 -11.81 9.88
C ASP A 215 7.43 -12.79 11.00
N LEU A 216 6.15 -12.95 11.30
CA LEU A 216 5.65 -13.82 12.35
C LEU A 216 4.83 -14.93 11.70
N CYS A 217 5.17 -16.17 12.01
CA CYS A 217 4.36 -17.32 11.68
C CYS A 217 4.16 -18.20 12.91
N ILE A 218 2.93 -18.66 13.14
CA ILE A 218 2.63 -19.65 14.17
C ILE A 218 2.54 -21.02 13.52
N LEU A 219 3.34 -21.95 14.01
CA LEU A 219 3.33 -23.34 13.56
C LEU A 219 2.63 -24.23 14.59
N ASP A 220 1.84 -25.17 14.09
CA ASP A 220 1.19 -26.19 14.90
C ASP A 220 2.16 -27.32 15.32
N PRO A 221 1.71 -28.31 16.15
CA PRO A 221 2.57 -29.40 16.59
C PRO A 221 3.15 -30.29 15.48
N TRP A 222 2.63 -30.19 14.24
CA TRP A 222 3.15 -30.90 13.07
C TRP A 222 4.01 -30.01 12.16
N GLY A 223 4.27 -28.77 12.56
CA GLY A 223 5.07 -27.80 11.80
C GLY A 223 4.32 -27.13 10.65
N ARG A 224 2.98 -27.15 10.65
CA ARG A 224 2.16 -26.50 9.61
C ARG A 224 1.82 -25.06 10.04
N PRO A 225 1.82 -24.09 9.11
CA PRO A 225 1.50 -22.71 9.44
C PRO A 225 0.00 -22.54 9.69
N VAL A 226 -0.36 -21.89 10.78
CA VAL A 226 -1.77 -21.67 11.20
C VAL A 226 -2.15 -20.21 11.37
N ALA A 227 -1.16 -19.32 11.48
CA ALA A 227 -1.35 -17.87 11.52
C ALA A 227 -0.07 -17.19 11.01
N MET A 228 -0.22 -16.00 10.46
CA MET A 228 0.88 -15.15 10.01
C MET A 228 0.61 -13.67 10.24
N ALA A 229 1.66 -12.90 10.47
CA ALA A 229 1.63 -11.45 10.44
C ALA A 229 2.97 -10.93 9.95
N ILE A 230 2.98 -9.99 9.00
CA ILE A 230 4.20 -9.24 8.68
C ILE A 230 4.11 -7.87 9.33
N LEU A 231 5.13 -7.54 10.12
CA LEU A 231 5.27 -6.24 10.74
C LEU A 231 6.21 -5.36 9.90
N TRP A 232 5.74 -4.16 9.58
CA TRP A 232 6.49 -3.13 8.87
C TRP A 232 6.87 -2.03 9.82
N TYR A 233 8.17 -1.76 9.90
CA TYR A 233 8.70 -0.69 10.73
C TYR A 233 10.01 -0.16 10.15
N ARG A 234 10.12 1.17 10.14
CA ARG A 234 11.35 1.90 9.89
C ARG A 234 11.54 2.94 10.99
N GLU A 235 12.79 3.22 11.31
CA GLU A 235 13.11 4.30 12.24
C GLU A 235 12.47 5.61 11.77
N GLY A 236 11.80 6.31 12.68
CA GLY A 236 11.05 7.53 12.39
C GLY A 236 9.55 7.31 12.15
N MET A 237 9.09 6.07 11.94
CA MET A 237 7.66 5.78 11.93
C MET A 237 7.10 5.87 13.37
N PRO A 238 5.94 6.53 13.58
CA PRO A 238 5.33 6.68 14.91
C PRO A 238 4.66 5.39 15.42
N TYR A 239 4.49 4.38 14.57
CA TYR A 239 3.92 3.07 14.87
C TYR A 239 4.42 2.04 13.86
N CYS A 240 4.18 0.75 14.13
CA CYS A 240 4.39 -0.33 13.18
C CYS A 240 3.09 -0.64 12.42
N GLU A 241 3.20 -1.03 11.15
CA GLU A 241 2.05 -1.49 10.36
C GLU A 241 2.02 -3.02 10.34
N LEU A 242 0.83 -3.61 10.37
CA LEU A 242 0.63 -5.05 10.39
C LEU A 242 -0.13 -5.47 9.14
N GLU A 243 0.59 -5.99 8.14
CA GLU A 243 0.00 -6.44 6.89
C GLU A 243 1.02 -7.25 6.07
N PRO A 244 0.62 -8.26 5.30
CA PRO A 244 -0.64 -8.97 5.42
C PRO A 244 -0.78 -9.65 6.80
N LEU A 245 -2.01 -10.02 7.12
CA LEU A 245 -2.38 -10.83 8.29
C LEU A 245 -3.08 -12.09 7.81
N GLY A 246 -2.92 -13.20 8.53
CA GLY A 246 -3.56 -14.47 8.21
C GLY A 246 -3.62 -15.40 9.39
#